data_AF-A0A8C7HRZ0-F1
#
_entry.id   AF-A0A8C7HRZ0-F1
#
_cell.length_a   1.000
_cell.length_b   1.000
_cell.length_c   1.000
_cell.angle_alpha   90.00
_cell.angle_beta   90.00
_cell.angle_gamma   90.00
#
_symmetry.space_group_name_H-M   'P 1'
#
loop_
_entity.id
_entity.type
_entity.pdbx_description
1 polymer ?
#
loop_
_entity_poly.entity_id
_entity_poly.type
_entity_poly.pdbx_seq_one_letter_code
_entity_poly.pdbx_strand_id
1 'polypeptide(L)'
;MGSGQSATRKVSFGVDDEDRVRVLRGVKLSEDVLQRMRGAGPANQTADLKPPPPTSPKKESPPPSPRPSPTQQQRQPRPQPSPQTAHSDTKEELKKRYERQQTVVQEELTKVARREREAARTEMSKALYRERLQSSQEREKTKLRPAEEVDAWAKQLEKKEAELKALDAFFKEQLAQLEKRNLDRYKQTEKQFHDQATKSEALVKARNTEPVCINLQSQILNCYKENREQTLQCSDLAKTYMQCIDAAKKNLLVNHG
;
A
#
# COMPACT_ATOMS: atom_id res chain seq x y z
N MET A 1 -9.59 -46.04 15.01
CA MET A 1 -9.98 -44.62 14.87
C MET A 1 -8.76 -43.74 15.12
N GLY A 2 -8.60 -42.62 14.41
CA GLY A 2 -7.62 -41.58 14.81
C GLY A 2 -6.40 -41.33 13.90
N SER A 3 -6.53 -41.36 12.58
CA SER A 3 -5.46 -40.90 11.66
C SER A 3 -5.28 -39.37 11.72
N GLY A 4 -4.56 -38.87 12.72
CA GLY A 4 -4.23 -37.45 12.87
C GLY A 4 -3.21 -36.99 11.84
N GLN A 5 -3.56 -35.98 11.04
CA GLN A 5 -2.74 -35.54 9.91
C GLN A 5 -1.51 -34.74 10.37
N SER A 6 -0.30 -35.20 9.99
CA SER A 6 0.95 -34.44 10.16
C SER A 6 1.04 -33.28 9.16
N ALA A 7 0.26 -32.23 9.37
CA ALA A 7 0.36 -31.00 8.61
C ALA A 7 1.76 -30.37 8.78
N THR A 8 2.46 -30.12 7.68
CA THR A 8 3.78 -29.49 7.68
C THR A 8 3.69 -28.08 8.26
N ARG A 9 4.27 -27.88 9.45
CA ARG A 9 4.30 -26.55 10.08
C ARG A 9 5.07 -25.59 9.17
N LYS A 10 4.37 -24.63 8.56
CA LYS A 10 5.02 -23.57 7.80
C LYS A 10 5.88 -22.73 8.74
N VAL A 11 7.12 -22.51 8.35
CA VAL A 11 8.10 -21.70 9.06
C VAL A 11 8.60 -20.63 8.09
N SER A 12 8.84 -19.42 8.58
CA SER A 12 9.37 -18.33 7.76
C SER A 12 10.81 -18.02 8.17
N PHE A 13 11.62 -17.59 7.20
CA PHE A 13 12.97 -17.11 7.45
C PHE A 13 12.94 -15.57 7.42
N GLY A 14 13.58 -14.96 8.41
CA GLY A 14 13.83 -13.53 8.49
C GLY A 14 15.32 -13.28 8.68
N VAL A 15 15.74 -12.03 8.46
CA VAL A 15 17.08 -11.55 8.79
C VAL A 15 16.94 -10.70 10.05
N ASP A 16 17.91 -10.75 10.96
CA ASP A 16 17.96 -9.92 12.17
C ASP A 16 18.80 -8.64 11.97
N ASP A 17 18.90 -7.83 13.02
CA ASP A 17 19.67 -6.57 13.02
C ASP A 17 21.21 -6.78 12.93
N GLU A 18 21.68 -8.04 12.82
CA GLU A 18 23.08 -8.45 12.65
C GLU A 18 23.30 -9.23 11.32
N ASP A 19 22.39 -9.08 10.35
CA ASP A 19 22.36 -9.77 9.05
C ASP A 19 22.29 -11.32 9.12
N ARG A 20 21.92 -11.90 10.25
CA ARG A 20 21.83 -13.36 10.45
C ARG A 20 20.44 -13.89 10.13
N VAL A 21 20.37 -15.04 9.45
CA VAL A 21 19.10 -15.70 9.09
C VAL A 21 18.49 -16.39 10.32
N ARG A 22 17.40 -15.81 10.86
CA ARG A 22 16.61 -16.39 11.96
C ARG A 22 15.38 -17.15 11.46
N VAL A 23 15.08 -18.25 12.15
CA VAL A 23 13.96 -19.16 11.86
C VAL A 23 12.72 -18.70 12.63
N LEU A 24 11.88 -17.87 12.00
CA LEU A 24 10.68 -17.30 12.59
C LEU A 24 9.54 -18.34 12.63
N ARG A 25 9.18 -18.76 13.86
CA ARG A 25 7.97 -19.56 14.13
C ARG A 25 6.71 -18.69 14.07
N GLY A 26 6.37 -18.26 12.86
CA GLY A 26 5.15 -17.52 12.57
C GLY A 26 4.74 -17.64 11.10
N VAL A 27 3.46 -17.40 10.83
CA VAL A 27 2.94 -17.19 9.47
C VAL A 27 3.43 -15.81 9.01
N LYS A 28 4.22 -15.74 7.94
CA LYS A 28 4.60 -14.47 7.34
C LYS A 28 3.37 -13.82 6.71
N LEU A 29 2.87 -12.78 7.35
CA LEU A 29 1.83 -11.92 6.81
C LEU A 29 2.40 -11.14 5.60
N SER A 30 1.56 -10.87 4.59
CA SER A 30 1.96 -9.99 3.49
C SER A 30 1.94 -8.52 3.93
N GLU A 31 2.67 -7.67 3.21
CA GLU A 31 2.76 -6.25 3.56
C GLU A 31 1.37 -5.58 3.57
N ASP A 32 0.48 -5.94 2.64
CA ASP A 32 -0.92 -5.46 2.63
C ASP A 32 -1.71 -5.82 3.90
N VAL A 33 -1.36 -6.92 4.58
CA VAL A 33 -2.00 -7.32 5.84
C VAL A 33 -1.38 -6.56 7.01
N LEU A 34 -0.05 -6.43 7.04
CA LEU A 34 0.64 -5.59 8.03
C LEU A 34 0.21 -4.12 7.95
N GLN A 35 0.02 -3.60 6.73
CA GLN A 35 -0.45 -2.24 6.49
C GLN A 35 -1.90 -2.04 6.94
N ARG A 36 -2.79 -3.01 6.71
CA ARG A 36 -4.16 -2.97 7.25
C ARG A 36 -4.21 -3.10 8.76
N MET A 37 -3.32 -3.88 9.39
CA MET A 37 -3.22 -3.97 10.84
C MET A 37 -2.65 -2.67 11.46
N ARG A 38 -1.65 -2.04 10.84
CA ARG A 38 -1.13 -0.72 11.26
C ARG A 38 -2.13 0.42 11.03
N GLY A 39 -3.02 0.30 10.03
CA GLY A 39 -4.08 1.26 9.74
C GLY A 39 -5.31 1.17 10.66
N ALA A 40 -5.39 0.21 11.59
CA ALA A 40 -6.55 -0.03 12.44
C ALA A 40 -6.57 0.85 13.72
N GLY A 41 -6.33 2.15 13.56
CA GLY A 41 -6.51 3.17 14.61
C GLY A 41 -7.64 4.15 14.25
N PRO A 42 -8.37 4.74 15.22
CA PRO A 42 -9.59 5.50 14.95
C PRO A 42 -9.33 6.92 14.42
N ALA A 43 -8.97 7.04 13.14
CA ALA A 43 -8.96 8.30 12.40
C ALA A 43 -9.34 8.10 10.91
N ASN A 44 -10.10 9.04 10.35
CA ASN A 44 -10.38 9.22 8.92
C ASN A 44 -11.02 8.05 8.14
N GLN A 45 -12.28 7.73 8.44
CA GLN A 45 -13.19 7.11 7.45
C GLN A 45 -14.06 8.17 6.73
N THR A 46 -13.46 9.00 5.88
CA THR A 46 -14.18 10.04 5.09
C THR A 46 -13.61 10.29 3.68
N ALA A 47 -13.01 9.29 3.02
CA ALA A 47 -12.71 9.35 1.58
C ALA A 47 -12.46 7.96 0.97
N ASP A 48 -13.55 7.26 0.57
CA ASP A 48 -13.80 6.79 -0.81
C ASP A 48 -15.01 5.82 -0.84
N LEU A 49 -16.21 6.38 -0.97
CA LEU A 49 -17.42 5.63 -1.34
C LEU A 49 -17.99 6.26 -2.61
N LYS A 50 -17.29 6.07 -3.72
CA LYS A 50 -17.81 6.39 -5.06
C LYS A 50 -18.70 5.25 -5.54
N PRO A 51 -20.04 5.41 -5.58
CA PRO A 51 -20.92 4.37 -6.13
C PRO A 51 -20.63 4.21 -7.64
N PRO A 52 -20.68 2.97 -8.17
CA PRO A 52 -20.61 2.76 -9.61
C PRO A 52 -21.84 3.37 -10.30
N PRO A 53 -21.70 3.92 -11.52
CA PRO A 53 -22.86 4.40 -12.28
C PRO A 53 -23.79 3.23 -12.64
N PRO A 54 -25.11 3.44 -12.68
CA PRO A 54 -26.06 2.40 -13.05
C PRO A 54 -25.81 1.93 -14.49
N THR A 55 -25.69 0.61 -14.67
CA THR A 55 -25.49 0.00 -15.98
C THR A 55 -26.75 0.10 -16.83
N SER A 56 -26.73 0.96 -17.84
CA SER A 56 -27.74 0.96 -18.91
C SER A 56 -27.78 -0.40 -19.60
N PRO A 57 -28.94 -1.07 -19.73
CA PRO A 57 -29.04 -2.30 -20.50
C PRO A 57 -28.80 -2.03 -21.99
N LYS A 58 -28.05 -2.90 -22.65
CA LYS A 58 -27.88 -2.87 -24.10
C LYS A 58 -29.24 -3.00 -24.79
N LYS A 59 -29.41 -2.33 -25.93
CA LYS A 59 -30.38 -2.72 -26.95
C LYS A 59 -29.78 -2.51 -28.33
N GLU A 60 -29.57 -3.60 -29.05
CA GLU A 60 -29.09 -3.59 -30.43
C GLU A 60 -30.25 -3.36 -31.42
N SER A 61 -29.91 -2.87 -32.60
CA SER A 61 -30.79 -2.53 -33.75
C SER A 61 -31.39 -3.81 -34.40
N PRO A 62 -32.10 -3.80 -35.57
CA PRO A 62 -32.45 -2.71 -36.53
C PRO A 62 -33.91 -2.88 -37.08
N PRO A 63 -34.28 -2.53 -38.35
CA PRO A 63 -33.89 -1.42 -39.24
C PRO A 63 -35.06 -0.41 -39.46
N PRO A 64 -35.62 -0.14 -40.67
CA PRO A 64 -35.62 1.22 -41.22
C PRO A 64 -37.02 1.85 -41.39
N SER A 65 -37.06 3.16 -41.65
CA SER A 65 -38.26 3.85 -42.15
C SER A 65 -38.00 4.46 -43.54
N PRO A 66 -38.94 4.31 -44.50
CA PRO A 66 -38.68 4.60 -45.91
C PRO A 66 -39.04 6.03 -46.33
N ARG A 67 -38.46 6.45 -47.46
CA ARG A 67 -38.99 7.52 -48.31
C ARG A 67 -40.31 7.01 -48.95
N PRO A 68 -41.32 7.87 -49.15
CA PRO A 68 -41.45 8.41 -50.51
C PRO A 68 -41.94 9.87 -50.57
N SER A 69 -41.65 10.49 -51.72
CA SER A 69 -42.37 11.65 -52.27
C SER A 69 -43.01 11.20 -53.58
N PRO A 70 -44.22 11.68 -53.93
CA PRO A 70 -44.27 12.48 -55.16
C PRO A 70 -45.27 13.66 -55.17
N THR A 71 -44.90 14.69 -55.94
CA THR A 71 -45.70 15.60 -56.80
C THR A 71 -47.20 15.81 -56.46
N GLN A 72 -47.69 17.04 -56.25
CA GLN A 72 -47.90 18.17 -57.19
C GLN A 72 -48.33 19.42 -56.39
N GLN A 73 -48.37 20.69 -56.81
CA GLN A 73 -47.93 21.60 -57.92
C GLN A 73 -48.03 23.04 -57.30
N GLN A 74 -47.61 24.22 -57.78
CA GLN A 74 -47.03 24.83 -59.00
C GLN A 74 -46.35 26.17 -58.52
N ARG A 75 -45.55 26.98 -59.25
CA ARG A 75 -44.95 26.92 -60.60
C ARG A 75 -43.50 27.48 -60.60
N GLN A 76 -43.27 28.74 -60.97
CA GLN A 76 -42.00 29.35 -61.47
C GLN A 76 -42.15 30.91 -61.61
N PRO A 77 -41.14 31.73 -62.00
CA PRO A 77 -39.66 31.66 -61.79
C PRO A 77 -38.92 33.02 -61.56
N ARG A 78 -37.62 32.95 -61.14
CA ARG A 78 -36.47 33.86 -61.48
C ARG A 78 -36.52 35.38 -61.10
N PRO A 79 -35.39 36.13 -61.21
CA PRO A 79 -33.98 35.78 -60.96
C PRO A 79 -33.24 36.80 -60.03
N GLN A 80 -31.99 36.51 -59.65
CA GLN A 80 -31.03 37.49 -59.09
C GLN A 80 -30.35 38.31 -60.23
N PRO A 81 -29.54 39.36 -59.91
CA PRO A 81 -28.11 39.10 -59.72
C PRO A 81 -27.41 39.92 -58.62
N SER A 82 -26.30 39.39 -58.09
CA SER A 82 -25.25 40.13 -57.35
C SER A 82 -24.25 40.76 -58.33
N PRO A 83 -23.40 41.76 -57.95
CA PRO A 83 -22.09 41.40 -57.37
C PRO A 83 -21.43 42.40 -56.38
N GLN A 84 -20.74 41.82 -55.39
CA GLN A 84 -19.38 42.13 -54.86
C GLN A 84 -18.87 43.56 -54.54
N THR A 85 -18.08 43.60 -53.45
CA THR A 85 -16.97 44.53 -53.10
C THR A 85 -17.23 46.02 -52.84
N ALA A 86 -17.32 46.36 -51.54
CA ALA A 86 -16.85 47.62 -50.96
C ALA A 86 -16.44 47.40 -49.48
N HIS A 87 -15.15 47.49 -49.15
CA HIS A 87 -14.62 47.11 -47.83
C HIS A 87 -13.97 48.30 -47.09
N SER A 88 -14.80 49.10 -46.40
CA SER A 88 -14.35 50.02 -45.35
C SER A 88 -15.46 50.24 -44.31
N ASP A 89 -16.52 50.91 -44.71
CA ASP A 89 -17.58 51.43 -43.83
C ASP A 89 -18.30 50.31 -43.06
N THR A 90 -18.52 49.18 -43.72
CA THR A 90 -19.11 47.96 -43.13
C THR A 90 -18.32 47.42 -41.94
N LYS A 91 -16.99 47.62 -41.88
CA LYS A 91 -16.14 47.17 -40.78
C LYS A 91 -16.16 48.14 -39.60
N GLU A 92 -16.17 49.45 -39.86
CA GLU A 92 -16.27 50.45 -38.80
C GLU A 92 -17.66 50.46 -38.16
N GLU A 93 -18.73 50.27 -38.95
CA GLU A 93 -20.07 50.14 -38.41
C GLU A 93 -20.21 48.87 -37.56
N LEU A 94 -19.58 47.75 -37.96
CA LEU A 94 -19.54 46.53 -37.15
C LEU A 94 -18.84 46.76 -35.80
N LYS A 95 -17.73 47.52 -35.78
CA LYS A 95 -17.02 47.90 -34.56
C LYS A 95 -17.90 48.77 -33.65
N LYS A 96 -18.56 49.80 -34.20
CA LYS A 96 -19.49 50.67 -33.45
C LYS A 96 -20.70 49.90 -32.91
N ARG A 97 -21.21 48.90 -33.64
CA ARG A 97 -22.27 47.99 -33.15
C ARG A 97 -21.77 47.09 -32.01
N TYR A 98 -20.56 46.54 -32.12
CA TYR A 98 -19.94 45.71 -31.09
C TYR A 98 -19.64 46.50 -29.80
N GLU A 99 -19.11 47.72 -29.90
CA GLU A 99 -18.88 48.61 -28.76
C GLU A 99 -20.18 48.94 -28.01
N ARG A 100 -21.26 49.24 -28.74
CA ARG A 100 -22.60 49.43 -28.15
C ARG A 100 -23.11 48.17 -27.45
N GLN A 101 -22.89 46.99 -28.04
CA GLN A 101 -23.23 45.71 -27.40
C GLN A 101 -22.41 45.47 -26.13
N GLN A 102 -21.11 45.77 -26.12
CA GLN A 102 -20.28 45.72 -24.91
C GLN A 102 -20.82 46.64 -23.82
N THR A 103 -21.16 47.90 -24.13
CA THR A 103 -21.72 48.82 -23.12
C THR A 103 -23.05 48.34 -22.53
N VAL A 104 -23.96 47.80 -23.36
CA VAL A 104 -25.25 47.26 -22.88
C VAL A 104 -25.05 46.01 -22.02
N VAL A 105 -24.16 45.10 -22.42
CA VAL A 105 -23.81 43.91 -21.61
C VAL A 105 -23.17 44.32 -20.29
N GLN A 106 -22.28 45.30 -20.30
CA GLN A 106 -21.63 45.81 -19.08
C GLN A 106 -22.64 46.48 -18.14
N GLU A 107 -23.58 47.28 -18.66
CA GLU A 107 -24.64 47.89 -17.86
C GLU A 107 -25.54 46.83 -17.20
N GLU A 108 -26.07 45.87 -17.97
CA GLU A 108 -26.90 44.79 -17.42
C GLU A 108 -26.12 43.91 -16.42
N LEU A 109 -24.83 43.65 -16.63
CA LEU A 109 -23.99 42.95 -15.65
C LEU A 109 -23.86 43.74 -14.33
N THR A 110 -23.66 45.07 -14.37
CA THR A 110 -23.62 45.87 -13.13
C THR A 110 -24.98 45.90 -12.41
N LYS A 111 -26.07 45.92 -13.18
CA LYS A 111 -27.46 45.93 -12.72
C LYS A 111 -27.90 44.60 -12.10
N VAL A 112 -27.45 43.47 -12.67
CA VAL A 112 -27.56 42.13 -12.06
C VAL A 112 -26.70 42.06 -10.80
N ALA A 113 -25.42 42.41 -10.85
CA ALA A 113 -24.53 42.37 -9.69
C ALA A 113 -25.02 43.26 -8.52
N ARG A 114 -25.72 44.37 -8.80
CA ARG A 114 -26.37 45.18 -7.76
C ARG A 114 -27.54 44.43 -7.12
N ARG A 115 -28.43 43.86 -7.93
CA ARG A 115 -29.57 43.05 -7.46
C ARG A 115 -29.12 41.82 -6.66
N GLU A 116 -28.05 41.15 -7.08
CA GLU A 116 -27.47 40.02 -6.35
C GLU A 116 -26.90 40.44 -4.99
N ARG A 117 -26.20 41.58 -4.92
CA ARG A 117 -25.72 42.14 -3.64
C ARG A 117 -26.86 42.58 -2.71
N GLU A 118 -27.93 43.15 -3.27
CA GLU A 118 -29.16 43.51 -2.54
C GLU A 118 -29.86 42.25 -2.01
N ALA A 119 -30.06 41.23 -2.85
CA ALA A 119 -30.62 39.93 -2.48
C ALA A 119 -29.79 39.24 -1.39
N ALA A 120 -28.47 39.10 -1.58
CA ALA A 120 -27.56 38.50 -0.61
C ALA A 120 -27.57 39.22 0.76
N ARG A 121 -27.67 40.55 0.77
CA ARG A 121 -27.86 41.33 2.01
C ARG A 121 -29.19 41.01 2.70
N THR A 122 -30.29 40.90 1.95
CA THR A 122 -31.59 40.54 2.56
C THR A 122 -31.64 39.09 3.06
N GLU A 123 -31.05 38.13 2.35
CA GLU A 123 -30.95 36.74 2.83
C GLU A 123 -30.01 36.61 4.04
N MET A 124 -28.88 37.32 4.05
CA MET A 124 -28.00 37.40 5.23
C MET A 124 -28.74 37.99 6.44
N SER A 125 -29.54 39.05 6.26
CA SER A 125 -30.36 39.61 7.33
C SER A 125 -31.44 38.64 7.82
N LYS A 126 -32.04 37.82 6.94
CA LYS A 126 -32.98 36.76 7.33
C LYS A 126 -32.29 35.63 8.07
N ALA A 127 -31.08 35.24 7.66
CA ALA A 127 -30.27 34.22 8.31
C ALA A 127 -29.89 34.64 9.74
N LEU A 128 -29.31 35.84 9.91
CA LEU A 128 -28.95 36.40 11.22
C LEU A 128 -30.17 36.56 12.15
N TYR A 129 -31.36 36.87 11.60
CA TYR A 129 -32.60 36.91 12.39
C TYR A 129 -33.02 35.51 12.88
N ARG A 130 -32.96 34.49 12.00
CA ARG A 130 -33.25 33.09 12.35
C ARG A 130 -32.26 32.57 13.39
N GLU A 131 -30.97 32.82 13.21
CA GLU A 131 -29.90 32.45 14.15
C GLU A 131 -30.11 33.10 15.52
N ARG A 132 -30.39 34.41 15.56
CA ARG A 132 -30.71 35.12 16.82
C ARG A 132 -31.93 34.52 17.51
N LEU A 133 -32.98 34.18 16.77
CA LEU A 133 -34.19 33.55 17.32
C LEU A 133 -33.90 32.15 17.86
N GLN A 134 -33.13 31.34 17.14
CA GLN A 134 -32.68 30.00 17.57
C GLN A 134 -31.82 30.09 18.84
N SER A 135 -30.76 30.91 18.85
CA SER A 135 -29.90 31.08 20.03
C SER A 135 -30.68 31.62 21.24
N SER A 136 -31.68 32.48 21.03
CA SER A 136 -32.56 32.94 22.11
C SER A 136 -33.43 31.80 22.64
N GLN A 137 -34.04 30.99 21.77
CA GLN A 137 -34.83 29.83 22.17
C GLN A 137 -33.98 28.78 22.90
N GLU A 138 -32.74 28.56 22.47
CA GLU A 138 -31.78 27.65 23.13
C GLU A 138 -31.37 28.17 24.51
N ARG A 139 -31.11 29.48 24.66
CA ARG A 139 -30.83 30.08 25.98
C ARG A 139 -31.99 29.87 26.96
N GLU A 140 -33.24 30.08 26.53
CA GLU A 140 -34.40 29.80 27.39
C GLU A 140 -34.56 28.29 27.67
N LYS A 141 -34.36 27.41 26.68
CA LYS A 141 -34.32 25.95 26.90
C LYS A 141 -33.21 25.51 27.86
N THR A 142 -32.09 26.23 27.92
CA THR A 142 -31.00 25.94 28.87
C THR A 142 -31.30 26.45 30.27
N LYS A 143 -31.94 27.63 30.42
CA LYS A 143 -32.44 28.11 31.72
C LYS A 143 -33.55 27.23 32.32
N LEU A 144 -34.41 26.68 31.46
CA LEU A 144 -35.55 25.84 31.86
C LEU A 144 -35.18 24.37 32.08
N ARG A 145 -33.97 23.94 31.72
CA ARG A 145 -33.51 22.58 32.04
C ARG A 145 -33.06 22.56 33.51
N PRO A 146 -33.56 21.65 34.37
CA PRO A 146 -33.16 21.61 35.76
C PRO A 146 -31.65 21.40 35.88
N ALA A 147 -30.97 22.18 36.73
CA ALA A 147 -29.55 21.98 37.02
C ALA A 147 -29.28 20.54 37.49
N GLU A 148 -30.21 19.97 38.27
CA GLU A 148 -30.19 18.59 38.75
C GLU A 148 -30.17 17.54 37.61
N GLU A 149 -30.81 17.80 36.47
CA GLU A 149 -30.78 16.90 35.31
C GLU A 149 -29.41 16.94 34.62
N VAL A 150 -28.85 18.14 34.47
CA VAL A 150 -27.52 18.36 33.89
C VAL A 150 -26.44 17.72 34.78
N ASP A 151 -26.53 17.92 36.10
CA ASP A 151 -25.65 17.33 37.10
C ASP A 151 -25.77 15.79 37.14
N ALA A 152 -26.98 15.24 36.96
CA ALA A 152 -27.19 13.80 36.88
C ALA A 152 -26.54 13.20 35.62
N TRP A 153 -26.67 13.86 34.47
CA TRP A 153 -25.99 13.46 33.23
C TRP A 153 -24.47 13.60 33.35
N ALA A 154 -23.96 14.64 34.00
CA ALA A 154 -22.53 14.81 34.26
C ALA A 154 -21.97 13.66 35.11
N LYS A 155 -22.61 13.34 36.25
CA LYS A 155 -22.23 12.22 37.12
C LYS A 155 -22.33 10.86 36.40
N GLN A 156 -23.30 10.69 35.50
CA GLN A 156 -23.42 9.49 34.66
C GLN A 156 -22.29 9.41 33.62
N LEU A 157 -21.86 10.53 33.05
CA LEU A 157 -20.73 10.60 32.12
C LEU A 157 -19.41 10.30 32.84
N GLU A 158 -19.13 10.96 33.97
CA GLU A 158 -17.95 10.69 34.81
C GLU A 158 -17.84 9.20 35.18
N LYS A 159 -18.97 8.58 35.57
CA LYS A 159 -19.02 7.13 35.85
C LYS A 159 -18.66 6.30 34.61
N LYS A 160 -19.16 6.66 33.43
CA LYS A 160 -18.85 5.95 32.18
C LYS A 160 -17.41 6.14 31.73
N GLU A 161 -16.83 7.32 31.92
CA GLU A 161 -15.42 7.59 31.69
C GLU A 161 -14.53 6.79 32.65
N ALA A 162 -14.92 6.68 33.94
CA ALA A 162 -14.22 5.85 34.91
C ALA A 162 -14.30 4.34 34.57
N GLU A 163 -15.46 3.84 34.17
CA GLU A 163 -15.64 2.46 33.68
C GLU A 163 -14.76 2.17 32.45
N LEU A 164 -14.76 3.06 31.45
CA LEU A 164 -13.93 2.93 30.24
C LEU A 164 -12.43 3.00 30.56
N LYS A 165 -12.02 3.91 31.45
CA LYS A 165 -10.62 4.06 31.89
C LYS A 165 -10.11 2.83 32.66
N ALA A 166 -10.98 2.19 33.45
CA ALA A 166 -10.65 0.94 34.12
C ALA A 166 -10.46 -0.23 33.13
N LEU A 167 -11.34 -0.32 32.11
CA LEU A 167 -11.22 -1.30 31.03
C LEU A 167 -9.95 -1.10 30.19
N ASP A 168 -9.66 0.15 29.79
CA ASP A 168 -8.45 0.53 29.07
C ASP A 168 -7.17 0.17 29.84
N ALA A 169 -7.11 0.50 31.14
CA ALA A 169 -6.00 0.13 32.01
C ALA A 169 -5.84 -1.39 32.13
N PHE A 170 -6.94 -2.14 32.28
CA PHE A 170 -6.92 -3.61 32.34
C PHE A 170 -6.37 -4.22 31.03
N PHE A 171 -6.86 -3.80 29.87
CA PHE A 171 -6.37 -4.33 28.59
C PHE A 171 -4.92 -3.93 28.29
N LYS A 172 -4.49 -2.72 28.67
CA LYS A 172 -3.08 -2.31 28.59
C LYS A 172 -2.17 -3.19 29.45
N GLU A 173 -2.56 -3.48 30.68
CA GLU A 173 -1.81 -4.40 31.56
C GLU A 173 -1.78 -5.83 30.97
N GLN A 174 -2.89 -6.34 30.43
CA GLN A 174 -2.91 -7.66 29.78
C GLN A 174 -2.02 -7.71 28.52
N LEU A 175 -1.95 -6.64 27.73
CA LEU A 175 -1.03 -6.54 26.59
C LEU A 175 0.43 -6.51 27.06
N ALA A 176 0.77 -5.65 28.03
CA ALA A 176 2.13 -5.57 28.59
C ALA A 176 2.59 -6.92 29.20
N GLN A 177 1.71 -7.64 29.89
CA GLN A 177 1.97 -8.99 30.39
C GLN A 177 2.15 -10.03 29.27
N LEU A 178 1.41 -9.91 28.16
CA LEU A 178 1.57 -10.79 27.00
C LEU A 178 2.89 -10.53 26.27
N GLU A 179 3.22 -9.27 26.01
CA GLU A 179 4.46 -8.82 25.38
C GLU A 179 5.67 -9.23 26.21
N LYS A 180 5.67 -8.97 27.52
CA LYS A 180 6.72 -9.40 28.44
C LYS A 180 6.95 -10.91 28.39
N ARG A 181 5.90 -11.72 28.52
CA ARG A 181 6.03 -13.20 28.44
C ARG A 181 6.49 -13.70 27.07
N ASN A 182 6.15 -12.99 25.99
CA ASN A 182 6.62 -13.31 24.64
C ASN A 182 8.13 -13.03 24.52
N LEU A 183 8.57 -11.84 24.94
CA LEU A 183 9.96 -11.41 24.96
C LEU A 183 10.85 -12.26 25.89
N ASP A 184 10.36 -12.65 27.07
CA ASP A 184 11.06 -13.56 27.98
C ASP A 184 11.19 -14.96 27.37
N ARG A 185 10.13 -15.49 26.74
CA ARG A 185 10.17 -16.76 25.99
C ARG A 185 11.11 -16.68 24.79
N TYR A 186 11.15 -15.55 24.07
CA TYR A 186 12.07 -15.35 22.96
C TYR A 186 13.51 -15.44 23.44
N LYS A 187 13.89 -14.66 24.46
CA LYS A 187 15.24 -14.68 25.07
C LYS A 187 15.63 -16.04 25.62
N GLN A 188 14.68 -16.80 26.19
CA GLN A 188 14.93 -18.18 26.62
C GLN A 188 15.17 -19.12 25.43
N THR A 189 14.37 -19.00 24.37
CA THR A 189 14.48 -19.83 23.14
C THR A 189 15.77 -19.53 22.38
N GLU A 190 16.15 -18.26 22.29
CA GLU A 190 17.41 -17.76 21.73
C GLU A 190 18.61 -18.34 22.48
N LYS A 191 18.65 -18.20 23.82
CA LYS A 191 19.70 -18.79 24.65
C LYS A 191 19.78 -20.31 24.51
N GLN A 192 18.64 -21.01 24.48
CA GLN A 192 18.60 -22.45 24.24
C GLN A 192 19.09 -22.83 22.84
N PHE A 193 18.74 -22.05 21.82
CA PHE A 193 19.21 -22.29 20.45
C PHE A 193 20.73 -22.13 20.35
N HIS A 194 21.30 -21.05 20.90
CA HIS A 194 22.75 -20.85 20.87
C HIS A 194 23.51 -21.86 21.74
N ASP A 195 23.02 -22.20 22.93
CA ASP A 195 23.58 -23.26 23.78
C ASP A 195 23.62 -24.62 23.05
N GLN A 196 22.53 -25.01 22.40
CA GLN A 196 22.46 -26.26 21.64
C GLN A 196 23.27 -26.20 20.35
N ALA A 197 23.34 -25.04 19.68
CA ALA A 197 24.19 -24.83 18.51
C ALA A 197 25.68 -25.02 18.87
N THR A 198 26.18 -24.31 19.88
CA THR A 198 27.57 -24.44 20.36
C THR A 198 27.89 -25.86 20.86
N LYS A 199 26.95 -26.53 21.54
CA LYS A 199 27.10 -27.95 21.90
C LYS A 199 27.15 -28.87 20.68
N SER A 200 26.34 -28.61 19.66
CA SER A 200 26.39 -29.40 18.42
C SER A 200 27.68 -29.16 17.63
N GLU A 201 28.18 -27.92 17.59
CA GLU A 201 29.44 -27.54 16.96
C GLU A 201 30.64 -28.21 17.67
N ALA A 202 30.64 -28.25 19.00
CA ALA A 202 31.67 -28.96 19.79
C ALA A 202 31.63 -30.49 19.61
N LEU A 203 30.50 -31.08 19.18
CA LEU A 203 30.37 -32.50 18.88
C LEU A 203 30.67 -32.82 17.41
N VAL A 204 30.39 -31.90 16.49
CA VAL A 204 30.70 -32.04 15.06
C VAL A 204 32.18 -31.79 14.84
N LYS A 205 32.96 -32.88 14.79
CA LYS A 205 34.36 -32.84 14.37
C LYS A 205 34.49 -32.09 13.04
N ALA A 206 35.27 -31.01 13.04
CA ALA A 206 35.64 -30.32 11.81
C ALA A 206 36.27 -31.33 10.83
N ARG A 207 35.77 -31.37 9.59
CA ARG A 207 36.39 -32.18 8.54
C ARG A 207 37.78 -31.60 8.27
N ASN A 208 38.83 -32.41 8.45
CA ASN A 208 40.15 -32.03 7.97
C ASN A 208 40.09 -31.89 6.44
N THR A 209 40.35 -30.66 5.97
CA THR A 209 40.42 -30.28 4.55
C THR A 209 41.87 -30.03 4.11
N GLU A 210 42.83 -30.52 4.88
CA GLU A 210 44.25 -30.38 4.60
C GLU A 210 44.60 -31.22 3.36
N PRO A 211 45.23 -30.65 2.33
CA PRO A 211 45.60 -31.44 1.16
C PRO A 211 46.63 -32.49 1.56
N VAL A 212 46.37 -33.76 1.23
CA VAL A 212 47.29 -34.85 1.59
C VAL A 212 48.39 -34.97 0.54
N CYS A 213 49.60 -35.37 0.98
CA CYS A 213 50.76 -35.60 0.11
C CYS A 213 51.33 -34.33 -0.61
N ILE A 214 51.06 -33.11 -0.13
CA ILE A 214 51.50 -31.82 -0.73
C ILE A 214 52.97 -31.83 -1.18
N ASN A 215 53.88 -32.30 -0.32
CA ASN A 215 55.30 -32.31 -0.63
C ASN A 215 55.62 -33.19 -1.86
N LEU A 216 55.08 -34.42 -1.89
CA LEU A 216 55.19 -35.32 -3.04
C LEU A 216 54.46 -34.75 -4.28
N GLN A 217 53.33 -34.07 -4.10
CA GLN A 217 52.59 -33.40 -5.18
C GLN A 217 53.44 -32.29 -5.83
N SER A 218 54.17 -31.50 -5.04
CA SER A 218 55.08 -30.47 -5.58
C SER A 218 56.27 -31.10 -6.33
N GLN A 219 56.84 -32.17 -5.78
CA GLN A 219 57.99 -32.87 -6.36
C GLN A 219 57.63 -33.56 -7.69
N ILE A 220 56.52 -34.31 -7.75
CA ILE A 220 56.09 -34.98 -8.98
C ILE A 220 55.73 -33.97 -10.09
N LEU A 221 55.07 -32.86 -9.73
CA LEU A 221 54.75 -31.79 -10.67
C LEU A 221 56.00 -31.06 -11.19
N ASN A 222 57.07 -30.95 -10.39
CA ASN A 222 58.33 -30.35 -10.87
C ASN A 222 59.12 -31.34 -11.74
N CYS A 223 59.22 -32.60 -11.34
CA CYS A 223 59.88 -33.65 -12.13
C CYS A 223 59.33 -33.73 -13.56
N TYR A 224 58.00 -33.68 -13.74
CA TYR A 224 57.37 -33.68 -15.08
C TYR A 224 57.51 -32.36 -15.85
N LYS A 225 57.71 -31.20 -15.19
CA LYS A 225 58.01 -29.93 -15.88
C LYS A 225 59.41 -29.94 -16.49
N GLU A 226 60.35 -30.57 -15.79
CA GLU A 226 61.76 -30.70 -16.14
C GLU A 226 61.98 -31.82 -17.17
N ASN A 227 61.38 -33.00 -16.97
CA ASN A 227 61.60 -34.21 -17.78
C ASN A 227 60.48 -34.46 -18.82
N ARG A 228 60.13 -33.42 -19.60
CA ARG A 228 58.96 -33.45 -20.50
C ARG A 228 58.97 -34.57 -21.54
N GLU A 229 60.13 -34.85 -22.11
CA GLU A 229 60.32 -35.90 -23.14
C GLU A 229 60.73 -37.25 -22.54
N GLN A 230 61.05 -37.29 -21.24
CA GLN A 230 61.60 -38.47 -20.55
C GLN A 230 60.80 -38.78 -19.28
N THR A 231 59.47 -38.73 -19.40
CA THR A 231 58.48 -38.86 -18.30
C THR A 231 58.64 -40.13 -17.46
N LEU A 232 59.25 -41.19 -18.00
CA LEU A 232 59.54 -42.43 -17.28
C LEU A 232 60.56 -42.26 -16.14
N GLN A 233 61.44 -41.24 -16.18
CA GLN A 233 62.34 -40.94 -15.06
C GLN A 233 61.59 -40.56 -13.78
N CYS A 234 60.42 -39.93 -13.90
CA CYS A 234 59.56 -39.58 -12.78
C CYS A 234 58.70 -40.76 -12.27
N SER A 235 58.82 -41.96 -12.84
CA SER A 235 57.89 -43.06 -12.56
C SER A 235 57.96 -43.60 -11.14
N ASP A 236 59.13 -43.61 -10.49
CA ASP A 236 59.25 -44.02 -9.09
C ASP A 236 58.67 -42.99 -8.12
N LEU A 237 58.92 -41.70 -8.37
CA LEU A 237 58.28 -40.61 -7.63
C LEU A 237 56.75 -40.62 -7.79
N ALA A 238 56.25 -41.00 -8.97
CA ALA A 238 54.82 -41.22 -9.22
C ALA A 238 54.26 -42.41 -8.42
N LYS A 239 55.00 -43.52 -8.30
CA LYS A 239 54.62 -44.65 -7.42
C LYS A 239 54.54 -44.21 -5.96
N THR A 240 55.52 -43.45 -5.46
CA THR A 240 55.53 -42.94 -4.08
C THR A 240 54.37 -41.97 -3.81
N TYR A 241 54.05 -41.07 -4.75
CA TYR A 241 52.90 -40.17 -4.64
C TYR A 241 51.57 -40.95 -4.60
N MET A 242 51.39 -41.95 -5.47
CA MET A 242 50.20 -42.81 -5.46
C MET A 242 50.08 -43.66 -4.18
N GLN A 243 51.20 -44.21 -3.68
CA GLN A 243 51.23 -44.93 -2.40
C GLN A 243 50.82 -44.03 -1.22
N CYS A 244 51.29 -42.78 -1.21
CA CYS A 244 50.86 -41.79 -0.21
C CYS A 244 49.35 -41.51 -0.30
N ILE A 245 48.81 -41.31 -1.51
CA ILE A 245 47.37 -41.12 -1.74
C ILE A 245 46.56 -42.33 -1.25
N ASP A 246 46.99 -43.56 -1.56
CA ASP A 246 46.22 -44.75 -1.23
C ASP A 246 46.34 -45.15 0.25
N ALA A 247 47.45 -44.80 0.92
CA ALA A 247 47.54 -44.83 2.37
C ALA A 247 46.60 -43.79 3.01
N ALA A 248 46.57 -42.56 2.49
CA ALA A 248 45.68 -41.50 2.94
C ALA A 248 44.20 -41.88 2.81
N LYS A 249 43.78 -42.41 1.65
CA LYS A 249 42.41 -42.93 1.43
C LYS A 249 42.04 -43.97 2.48
N LYS A 250 42.91 -44.96 2.75
CA LYS A 250 42.67 -46.01 3.75
C LYS A 250 42.48 -45.44 5.15
N ASN A 251 43.28 -44.44 5.54
CA ASN A 251 43.19 -43.83 6.86
C ASN A 251 41.97 -42.90 7.01
N LEU A 252 41.59 -42.17 5.96
CA LEU A 252 40.46 -41.24 5.96
C LEU A 252 39.10 -41.97 5.90
N LEU A 253 38.97 -43.01 5.08
CA LEU A 253 37.71 -43.75 4.88
C LEU A 253 37.26 -44.56 6.12
N VAL A 254 38.15 -44.78 7.10
CA VAL A 254 37.86 -45.56 8.32
C VAL A 254 37.26 -44.71 9.45
N ASN A 255 37.33 -43.37 9.36
CA ASN A 255 36.99 -42.47 10.48
C ASN A 255 35.61 -41.79 10.35
N HIS A 256 34.62 -42.50 9.79
CA HIS A 256 33.23 -42.02 9.65
C HIS A 256 32.23 -43.02 10.25
N GLY A 257 32.18 -43.05 11.59
CA GLY A 257 31.11 -43.60 12.42
C GLY A 257 30.71 -42.58 13.48
#